data_AF-A0A8H2Y046-F1
#
_entry.id   AF-A0A8H2Y046-F1
#
_cell.length_a   1.000
_cell.length_b   1.000
_cell.length_c   1.000
_cell.angle_alpha   90.00
_cell.angle_beta   90.00
_cell.angle_gamma   90.00
#
_symmetry.space_group_name_H-M   'P 1'
#
loop_
_entity.id
_entity.type
_entity.pdbx_description
1 polymer ?
#
loop_
_entity_poly.entity_id
_entity_poly.type
_entity_poly.pdbx_seq_one_letter_code
_entity_poly.pdbx_strand_id
1 'polypeptide(L)'
;MDVESQVSDDHRPFVLNSEIDGKPAYKTKDLVVRHPLKPELWKIFGRLDDQIVLMNGEKTNPGPMGELGGVILDYFAWLILNAEAEIVKCPIVRYAIMFGRERTQTGVLIELEESSYEAYRTKEGRIQAVEEIWPFIECANRASSTHSRLDKQAVILVDPARLLPRTPKGTISRSAAFKLYAHDIEEMYLDLEKCSSAVTSTSSHGLWTSLDSIEAWIGKYVKSLLGREVDVAGDLFQQGMD
;
A
#
# COMPACT_ATOMS: atom_id res chain seq x y z
N MET A 1 -6.77 17.96 -7.41
CA MET A 1 -7.94 18.71 -6.87
C MET A 1 -9.16 17.81 -7.04
N ASP A 2 -10.01 17.70 -6.02
CA ASP A 2 -11.30 16.98 -6.15
C ASP A 2 -12.24 17.79 -7.05
N VAL A 3 -13.02 17.10 -7.89
CA VAL A 3 -13.98 17.72 -8.79
C VAL A 3 -15.37 17.65 -8.17
N GLU A 4 -16.10 18.75 -8.28
CA GLU A 4 -17.48 18.84 -7.83
C GLU A 4 -18.38 19.20 -9.02
N SER A 5 -19.54 18.55 -9.10
CA SER A 5 -20.56 18.80 -10.11
C SER A 5 -21.72 19.56 -9.50
N GLN A 6 -21.87 20.82 -9.87
CA GLN A 6 -22.94 21.69 -9.39
C GLN A 6 -24.21 21.51 -10.23
N VAL A 7 -25.38 21.65 -9.62
CA VAL A 7 -26.66 21.65 -10.34
C VAL A 7 -26.76 22.89 -11.24
N SER A 8 -27.14 22.67 -12.49
CA SER A 8 -27.52 23.71 -13.47
C SER A 8 -28.90 23.42 -14.06
N ASP A 9 -29.43 24.35 -14.86
CA ASP A 9 -30.77 24.20 -15.46
C ASP A 9 -30.87 22.97 -16.37
N ASP A 10 -29.76 22.57 -17.00
CA ASP A 10 -29.68 21.45 -17.94
C ASP A 10 -29.12 20.15 -17.32
N HIS A 11 -28.57 20.21 -16.10
CA HIS A 11 -27.90 19.06 -15.48
C HIS A 11 -28.10 18.99 -13.97
N ARG A 12 -28.62 17.86 -13.51
CA ARG A 12 -28.79 17.56 -12.09
C ARG A 12 -28.22 16.18 -11.75
N PRO A 13 -27.15 16.11 -10.95
CA PRO A 13 -26.65 14.84 -10.44
C PRO A 13 -27.71 14.09 -9.63
N PHE A 14 -27.71 12.76 -9.74
CA PHE A 14 -28.68 11.91 -9.04
C PHE A 14 -28.48 11.88 -7.53
N VAL A 15 -27.27 12.22 -7.07
CA VAL A 15 -26.88 12.31 -5.67
C VAL A 15 -26.35 13.72 -5.43
N LEU A 16 -26.77 14.36 -4.33
CA LEU A 16 -26.30 15.68 -3.91
C LEU A 16 -25.76 15.53 -2.48
N ASN A 17 -24.48 15.82 -2.29
CA ASN A 17 -23.76 15.56 -1.04
C ASN A 17 -22.80 16.71 -0.65
N SER A 18 -22.84 17.84 -1.35
CA SER A 18 -22.10 19.06 -1.04
C SER A 18 -22.89 20.30 -1.48
N GLU A 19 -22.39 21.48 -1.15
CA GLU A 19 -22.92 22.77 -1.56
C GLU A 19 -21.77 23.66 -2.05
N ILE A 20 -21.97 24.35 -3.18
CA ILE A 20 -21.02 25.32 -3.74
C ILE A 20 -21.81 26.59 -4.02
N ASP A 21 -21.38 27.71 -3.42
CA ASP A 21 -22.00 29.02 -3.58
C ASP A 21 -23.53 29.02 -3.39
N GLY A 22 -24.02 28.30 -2.37
CA GLY A 22 -25.45 28.22 -2.07
C GLY A 22 -26.25 27.27 -2.96
N LYS A 23 -25.61 26.57 -3.90
CA LYS A 23 -26.26 25.60 -4.80
C LYS A 23 -25.87 24.17 -4.45
N PRO A 24 -26.84 23.22 -4.48
CA PRO A 24 -26.54 21.81 -4.30
C PRO A 24 -25.52 21.31 -5.33
N ALA A 25 -24.58 20.51 -4.87
CA ALA A 25 -23.52 19.94 -5.68
C ALA A 25 -23.25 18.47 -5.30
N TYR A 26 -22.53 17.79 -6.18
CA TYR A 26 -22.07 16.44 -5.99
C TYR A 26 -20.54 16.39 -6.00
N LYS A 27 -19.94 16.01 -4.88
CA LYS A 27 -18.52 15.65 -4.78
C LYS A 27 -18.30 14.35 -5.52
N THR A 28 -17.61 14.42 -6.67
CA THR A 28 -17.38 13.23 -7.49
C THR A 28 -16.32 12.32 -6.89
N LYS A 29 -15.44 12.87 -6.04
CA LYS A 29 -14.24 12.23 -5.48
C LYS A 29 -13.21 11.91 -6.56
N ASP A 30 -13.32 12.50 -7.75
CA ASP A 30 -12.34 12.31 -8.80
C ASP A 30 -11.25 13.37 -8.67
N LEU A 31 -10.00 12.91 -8.59
CA LEU A 31 -8.84 13.76 -8.59
C LEU A 31 -8.47 14.10 -10.03
N VAL A 32 -8.36 15.40 -10.32
CA VAL A 32 -7.87 15.89 -11.61
C VAL A 32 -6.59 16.70 -11.46
N VAL A 33 -5.77 16.63 -12.50
CA VAL A 33 -4.54 17.43 -12.67
C VAL A 33 -4.67 18.22 -13.97
N ARG A 34 -4.41 19.53 -13.91
CA ARG A 34 -4.41 20.41 -15.08
C ARG A 34 -3.22 20.07 -15.99
N HIS A 35 -3.43 20.05 -17.30
CA HIS A 35 -2.36 19.79 -18.24
C HIS A 35 -1.30 20.90 -18.19
N PRO A 36 0.01 20.58 -18.09
CA PRO A 36 1.06 21.56 -17.80
C PRO A 36 1.19 22.65 -18.87
N LEU A 37 0.94 22.31 -20.14
CA LEU A 37 1.07 23.25 -21.27
C LEU A 37 -0.27 23.74 -21.86
N LYS A 38 -1.40 23.19 -21.39
CA LYS A 38 -2.73 23.46 -21.99
C LYS A 38 -3.73 23.70 -20.87
N PRO A 39 -3.86 24.95 -20.39
CA PRO A 39 -4.59 25.24 -19.16
C PRO A 39 -6.06 24.79 -19.15
N GLU A 40 -6.69 24.71 -20.33
CA GLU A 40 -8.09 24.30 -20.49
C GLU A 40 -8.30 22.77 -20.42
N LEU A 41 -7.22 21.98 -20.39
CA LEU A 41 -7.30 20.53 -20.37
C LEU A 41 -6.99 19.97 -18.99
N TRP A 42 -7.75 18.94 -18.62
CA TRP A 42 -7.61 18.23 -17.36
C TRP A 42 -7.45 16.74 -17.63
N LYS A 43 -6.57 16.10 -16.88
CA LYS A 43 -6.40 14.66 -16.85
C LYS A 43 -7.03 14.12 -15.57
N ILE A 44 -7.90 13.12 -15.70
CA ILE A 44 -8.37 12.33 -14.55
C ILE A 44 -7.17 11.54 -14.04
N PHE A 45 -6.81 11.79 -12.79
CA PHE A 45 -5.61 11.27 -12.15
C PHE A 45 -5.89 10.02 -11.31
N GLY A 46 -7.01 10.01 -10.60
CA GLY A 46 -7.42 8.90 -9.74
C GLY A 46 -8.65 9.29 -8.94
N ARG A 47 -9.02 8.50 -7.94
CA ARG A 47 -10.07 8.88 -6.99
C ARG A 47 -9.51 9.17 -5.61
N LEU A 48 -10.15 10.08 -4.90
CA LEU A 48 -9.81 10.46 -3.54
C LEU A 48 -9.98 9.28 -2.56
N ASP A 49 -10.93 8.38 -2.81
CA ASP A 49 -11.15 7.19 -1.99
C ASP A 49 -10.19 6.02 -2.29
N ASP A 50 -9.31 6.16 -3.30
CA ASP A 50 -8.27 5.17 -3.63
C ASP A 50 -6.94 5.39 -2.87
N GLN A 51 -6.88 6.34 -1.93
CA GLN A 51 -5.66 6.59 -1.15
C GLN A 51 -5.45 5.56 -0.02
N ILE A 52 -4.22 5.06 0.10
CA ILE A 52 -3.76 4.25 1.23
C ILE A 52 -2.90 5.15 2.13
N VAL A 53 -3.31 5.30 3.40
CA VAL A 53 -2.56 6.02 4.44
C VAL A 53 -2.16 5.01 5.51
N LEU A 54 -0.87 4.87 5.80
CA LEU A 54 -0.34 3.93 6.79
C LEU A 54 -0.48 4.45 8.24
N MET A 55 -0.43 3.54 9.23
CA MET A 55 -0.61 3.82 10.67
C MET A 55 0.46 4.71 11.29
N ASN A 56 1.69 4.69 10.75
CA ASN A 56 2.79 5.50 11.26
C ASN A 56 2.62 7.02 10.97
N GLY A 57 1.53 7.42 10.31
CA GLY A 57 1.34 8.80 9.85
C GLY A 57 2.34 9.19 8.76
N GLU A 58 3.24 8.29 8.38
CA GLU A 58 4.08 8.45 7.21
C GLU A 58 3.21 8.24 5.98
N LYS A 59 2.82 9.39 5.47
CA LYS A 59 2.74 9.63 4.05
C LYS A 59 4.10 9.24 3.48
N THR A 60 4.22 8.06 2.88
CA THR A 60 5.41 7.61 2.13
C THR A 60 5.91 8.70 1.18
N ASN A 61 6.87 9.49 1.66
CA ASN A 61 7.45 10.60 0.91
C ASN A 61 8.36 10.03 -0.17
N PRO A 62 8.23 10.45 -1.44
CA PRO A 62 9.27 10.19 -2.41
C PRO A 62 10.44 11.14 -2.15
N GLY A 63 11.66 10.62 -2.24
CA GLY A 63 12.85 11.43 -2.50
C GLY A 63 12.71 12.21 -3.83
N PRO A 64 13.66 13.11 -4.12
CA PRO A 64 13.47 14.18 -5.09
C PRO A 64 13.36 13.62 -6.52
N MET A 65 12.13 13.53 -7.04
CA MET A 65 11.87 13.43 -8.48
C MET A 65 11.51 14.84 -8.98
N GLY A 66 12.25 15.30 -9.97
CA GLY A 66 12.47 16.70 -10.32
C GLY A 66 11.24 17.57 -10.56
N GLU A 67 11.45 18.85 -10.25
CA GLU A 67 10.89 20.07 -10.86
C GLU A 67 9.81 19.89 -11.95
N LEU A 68 8.64 19.35 -11.62
CA LEU A 68 7.43 19.62 -12.38
C LEU A 68 6.41 20.28 -11.45
N GLY A 69 6.30 21.59 -11.64
CA GLY A 69 5.71 22.53 -10.71
C GLY A 69 4.33 22.16 -10.16
N GLY A 70 4.22 22.26 -8.84
CA GLY A 70 3.10 22.98 -8.23
C GLY A 70 1.77 22.23 -8.08
N VAL A 71 1.76 20.91 -7.92
CA VAL A 71 0.55 20.18 -7.47
C VAL A 71 0.90 19.25 -6.31
N ILE A 72 0.76 19.75 -5.07
CA ILE A 72 0.96 19.02 -3.81
C ILE A 72 -0.21 18.05 -3.49
N LEU A 73 -1.17 17.86 -4.39
CA LEU A 73 -2.32 17.00 -4.14
C LEU A 73 -2.09 15.57 -4.64
N ASP A 74 -1.90 14.67 -3.66
CA ASP A 74 -2.12 13.22 -3.70
C ASP A 74 -1.12 12.34 -4.47
N TYR A 75 0.17 12.56 -4.22
CA TYR A 75 1.28 11.66 -4.60
C TYR A 75 1.08 10.18 -4.19
N PHE A 76 0.24 9.90 -3.17
CA PHE A 76 -0.08 8.56 -2.69
C PHE A 76 -0.86 7.71 -3.69
N ALA A 77 -1.91 8.29 -4.28
CA ALA A 77 -2.70 7.59 -5.29
C ALA A 77 -1.84 7.26 -6.50
N TRP A 78 -0.89 8.13 -6.86
CA TRP A 78 0.03 7.90 -7.97
C TRP A 78 0.98 6.73 -7.73
N LEU A 79 1.58 6.63 -6.54
CA LEU A 79 2.52 5.56 -6.23
C LEU A 79 1.82 4.19 -6.27
N ILE A 80 0.62 4.12 -5.68
CA ILE A 80 -0.21 2.91 -5.67
C ILE A 80 -0.56 2.48 -7.09
N LEU A 81 -1.06 3.42 -7.90
CA LEU A 81 -1.46 3.11 -9.28
C LEU A 81 -0.27 2.70 -10.15
N ASN A 82 0.92 3.26 -9.94
CA ASN A 82 2.11 2.82 -10.66
C ASN A 82 2.57 1.43 -10.25
N ALA A 83 2.55 1.11 -8.95
CA ALA A 83 2.91 -0.20 -8.47
C ALA A 83 1.94 -1.27 -9.02
N GLU A 84 0.63 -1.03 -8.93
CA GLU A 84 -0.38 -1.91 -9.54
C GLU A 84 -0.16 -2.07 -11.06
N ALA A 85 0.07 -0.97 -11.78
CA ALA A 85 0.32 -1.00 -13.22
C ALA A 85 1.61 -1.75 -13.59
N GLU A 86 2.65 -1.68 -12.77
CA GLU A 86 3.90 -2.42 -12.98
C GLU A 86 3.67 -3.93 -12.79
N ILE A 87 2.93 -4.32 -11.75
CA ILE A 87 2.62 -5.73 -11.44
C ILE A 87 1.77 -6.36 -12.56
N VAL A 88 0.80 -5.61 -13.10
CA VAL A 88 -0.08 -6.07 -14.19
C VAL A 88 0.68 -6.30 -15.51
N LYS A 89 1.93 -5.84 -15.66
CA LYS A 89 2.76 -6.21 -16.83
C LYS A 89 3.15 -7.70 -16.83
N CYS A 90 3.02 -8.39 -15.70
CA CYS A 90 3.27 -9.81 -15.60
C CYS A 90 2.20 -10.59 -16.41
N PRO A 91 2.56 -11.49 -17.34
CA PRO A 91 1.60 -12.17 -18.21
C PRO A 91 0.56 -13.03 -17.49
N ILE A 92 0.88 -13.50 -16.28
CA ILE A 92 -0.03 -14.33 -15.49
C ILE A 92 -0.95 -13.50 -14.59
N VAL A 93 -0.80 -12.18 -14.56
CA VAL A 93 -1.59 -11.26 -13.72
C VAL A 93 -2.64 -10.55 -14.56
N ARG A 94 -3.90 -10.70 -14.14
CA ARG A 94 -5.04 -10.00 -14.74
C ARG A 94 -5.30 -8.66 -14.07
N TYR A 95 -5.25 -8.62 -12.73
CA TYR A 95 -5.42 -7.41 -11.94
C TYR A 95 -4.57 -7.45 -10.67
N ALA A 96 -4.10 -6.28 -10.23
CA ALA A 96 -3.44 -6.09 -8.94
C ALA A 96 -4.09 -4.91 -8.20
N ILE A 97 -4.35 -5.06 -6.91
CA ILE A 97 -4.92 -4.01 -6.06
C ILE A 97 -4.15 -3.95 -4.75
N MET A 98 -3.51 -2.81 -4.48
CA MET A 98 -2.83 -2.60 -3.21
C MET A 98 -3.83 -2.31 -2.10
N PHE A 99 -3.44 -2.69 -0.88
CA PHE A 99 -4.14 -2.37 0.36
C PHE A 99 -3.13 -2.01 1.45
N GLY A 100 -3.64 -1.64 2.62
CA GLY A 100 -2.84 -1.29 3.79
C GLY A 100 -3.23 0.02 4.45
N ARG A 101 -4.43 0.53 4.17
CA ARG A 101 -4.94 1.70 4.88
C ARG A 101 -5.02 1.40 6.37
N GLU A 102 -4.49 2.31 7.18
CA GLU A 102 -4.42 2.20 8.64
C GLU A 102 -3.68 0.93 9.08
N ARG A 103 -2.60 0.57 8.36
CA ARG A 103 -1.68 -0.54 8.69
C ARG A 103 -0.23 -0.09 8.67
N THR A 104 0.67 -0.89 9.23
CA THR A 104 2.12 -0.60 9.32
C THR A 104 2.86 -0.85 8.01
N GLN A 105 2.34 -1.72 7.15
CA GLN A 105 2.91 -2.04 5.84
C GLN A 105 1.83 -2.20 4.77
N THR A 106 2.21 -2.01 3.50
CA THR A 106 1.35 -2.26 2.35
C THR A 106 1.32 -3.73 1.97
N GLY A 107 0.21 -4.15 1.37
CA GLY A 107 0.05 -5.47 0.77
C GLY A 107 -0.64 -5.37 -0.59
N VAL A 108 -0.71 -6.47 -1.33
CA VAL A 108 -1.33 -6.51 -2.66
C VAL A 108 -2.20 -7.76 -2.86
N LEU A 109 -3.40 -7.55 -3.38
CA LEU A 109 -4.28 -8.60 -3.91
C LEU A 109 -3.99 -8.76 -5.40
N ILE A 110 -3.73 -9.99 -5.83
CA ILE A 110 -3.40 -10.29 -7.23
C ILE A 110 -4.40 -11.31 -7.78
N GLU A 111 -5.17 -10.91 -8.78
CA GLU A 111 -6.00 -11.79 -9.59
C GLU A 111 -5.19 -12.30 -10.78
N LEU A 112 -5.02 -13.62 -10.86
CA LEU A 112 -4.34 -14.26 -11.97
C LEU A 112 -5.23 -14.32 -13.21
N GLU A 113 -4.61 -14.53 -14.36
CA GLU A 113 -5.31 -14.84 -15.61
C GLU A 113 -6.02 -16.19 -15.54
N GLU A 114 -7.16 -16.29 -16.20
CA GLU A 114 -8.01 -17.49 -16.16
C GLU A 114 -7.29 -18.72 -16.73
N SER A 115 -6.46 -18.53 -17.76
CA SER A 115 -5.59 -19.57 -18.34
C SER A 115 -4.57 -20.13 -17.34
N SER A 116 -4.27 -19.38 -16.28
CA SER A 116 -3.23 -19.69 -15.30
C SER A 116 -3.79 -20.36 -14.04
N TYR A 117 -5.11 -20.42 -13.87
CA TYR A 117 -5.73 -20.96 -12.65
C TYR A 117 -5.39 -22.42 -12.38
N GLU A 118 -5.40 -23.28 -13.40
CA GLU A 118 -5.10 -24.69 -13.21
C GLU A 118 -3.62 -24.93 -12.89
N ALA A 119 -2.72 -24.14 -13.48
CA ALA A 119 -1.28 -24.24 -13.23
C ALA A 119 -0.91 -23.88 -11.79
N TYR A 120 -1.64 -22.93 -11.18
CA TYR A 120 -1.33 -22.39 -9.85
C TYR A 120 -2.40 -22.73 -8.80
N ARG A 121 -3.18 -23.80 -9.01
CA ARG A 121 -4.23 -24.22 -8.07
C ARG A 121 -3.67 -24.81 -6.77
N THR A 122 -2.54 -25.52 -6.86
CA THR A 122 -1.91 -26.19 -5.71
C THR A 122 -1.14 -25.19 -4.84
N LYS A 123 -0.81 -25.58 -3.61
CA LYS A 123 -0.01 -24.73 -2.71
C LYS A 123 1.35 -24.40 -3.32
N GLU A 124 1.99 -25.38 -3.94
CA GLU A 124 3.26 -25.25 -4.64
C GLU A 124 3.13 -24.35 -5.87
N GLY A 125 2.04 -24.50 -6.63
CA GLY A 125 1.73 -23.62 -7.76
C GLY A 125 1.55 -22.17 -7.33
N ARG A 126 0.86 -21.91 -6.21
CA ARG A 126 0.73 -20.55 -5.67
C ARG A 126 2.07 -19.93 -5.29
N ILE A 127 2.99 -20.71 -4.72
CA ILE A 127 4.36 -20.24 -4.45
C ILE A 127 5.08 -19.90 -5.75
N GLN A 128 4.98 -20.76 -6.77
CA GLN A 128 5.58 -20.51 -8.08
C GLN A 128 5.02 -19.25 -8.74
N ALA A 129 3.70 -19.00 -8.66
CA ALA A 129 3.09 -17.79 -9.17
C ALA A 129 3.67 -16.54 -8.50
N VAL A 130 3.83 -16.55 -7.17
CA VAL A 130 4.44 -15.42 -6.45
C VAL A 130 5.89 -15.20 -6.90
N GLU A 131 6.68 -16.25 -7.10
CA GLU A 131 8.05 -16.13 -7.61
C GLU A 131 8.09 -15.57 -9.03
N GLU A 132 7.15 -15.93 -9.89
CA GLU A 132 7.06 -15.41 -11.26
C GLU A 132 6.62 -13.93 -11.31
N ILE A 133 5.78 -13.51 -10.37
CA ILE A 133 5.34 -12.12 -10.24
C ILE A 133 6.41 -11.25 -9.56
N TRP A 134 7.25 -11.85 -8.71
CA TRP A 134 8.20 -11.13 -7.85
C TRP A 134 9.09 -10.11 -8.57
N PRO A 135 9.66 -10.37 -9.77
CA PRO A 135 10.46 -9.37 -10.48
C PRO A 135 9.71 -8.08 -10.81
N PHE A 136 8.39 -8.17 -11.06
CA PHE A 136 7.53 -7.01 -11.32
C PHE A 136 7.24 -6.25 -10.03
N ILE A 137 7.04 -6.96 -8.91
CA ILE A 137 6.93 -6.36 -7.58
C ILE A 137 8.23 -5.66 -7.18
N GLU A 138 9.40 -6.27 -7.44
CA GLU A 138 10.69 -5.63 -7.20
C GLU A 138 10.87 -4.36 -8.03
N CYS A 139 10.35 -4.35 -9.26
CA CYS A 139 10.32 -3.15 -10.10
C CYS A 139 9.47 -2.03 -9.47
N ALA A 140 8.27 -2.36 -9.00
CA ALA A 140 7.40 -1.44 -8.28
C ALA A 140 8.06 -0.93 -6.97
N ASN A 141 8.74 -1.81 -6.23
CA ASN A 141 9.43 -1.49 -4.98
C ASN A 141 10.64 -0.57 -5.14
N ARG A 142 11.27 -0.52 -6.34
CA ARG A 142 12.36 0.42 -6.64
C ARG A 142 11.86 1.86 -6.77
N ALA A 143 10.62 2.04 -7.23
CA ALA A 143 9.99 3.35 -7.35
C ALA A 143 9.28 3.80 -6.05
N SER A 144 9.18 2.91 -5.06
CA SER A 144 8.49 3.13 -3.79
C SER A 144 9.47 3.44 -2.66
N SER A 145 9.07 4.26 -1.70
CA SER A 145 9.84 4.47 -0.47
C SER A 145 9.75 3.24 0.45
N THR A 146 10.69 3.16 1.41
CA THR A 146 10.92 1.96 2.24
C THR A 146 9.66 1.39 2.86
N HIS A 147 8.76 2.24 3.37
CA HIS A 147 7.53 1.82 4.06
C HIS A 147 6.36 1.41 3.14
N SER A 148 6.46 1.63 1.83
CA SER A 148 5.47 1.18 0.84
C SER A 148 5.95 0.00 -0.01
N ARG A 149 7.12 -0.55 0.31
CA ARG A 149 7.63 -1.75 -0.35
C ARG A 149 6.79 -2.97 0.02
N LEU A 150 6.44 -3.73 -1.00
CA LEU A 150 5.72 -4.99 -0.88
C LEU A 150 6.71 -6.11 -0.55
N ASP A 151 6.44 -6.83 0.53
CA ASP A 151 7.13 -8.08 0.86
C ASP A 151 6.43 -9.28 0.24
N LYS A 152 7.17 -10.39 0.01
CA LYS A 152 6.58 -11.64 -0.50
C LYS A 152 5.43 -12.16 0.38
N GLN A 153 5.56 -11.95 1.69
CA GLN A 153 4.54 -12.34 2.68
C GLN A 153 3.29 -11.44 2.63
N ALA A 154 3.39 -10.27 2.01
CA ALA A 154 2.29 -9.32 1.85
C ALA A 154 1.56 -9.45 0.48
N VAL A 155 1.77 -10.56 -0.22
CA VAL A 155 1.12 -10.88 -1.50
C VAL A 155 0.01 -11.91 -1.28
N ILE A 156 -1.22 -11.54 -1.61
CA ILE A 156 -2.38 -12.42 -1.53
C ILE A 156 -2.88 -12.70 -2.95
N LEU A 157 -2.79 -13.96 -3.39
CA LEU A 157 -3.39 -14.37 -4.66
C LEU A 157 -4.91 -14.60 -4.47
N VAL A 158 -5.71 -13.95 -5.29
CA VAL A 158 -7.17 -14.05 -5.33
C VAL A 158 -7.58 -15.49 -5.65
N ASP A 159 -8.49 -16.04 -4.85
CA ASP A 159 -9.15 -17.32 -5.11
C ASP A 159 -10.04 -17.24 -6.37
N PRO A 160 -9.84 -18.12 -7.38
CA PRO A 160 -10.73 -18.22 -8.55
C PRO A 160 -12.21 -18.41 -8.21
N ALA A 161 -12.53 -18.99 -7.05
CA ALA A 161 -13.91 -19.15 -6.58
C ALA A 161 -14.53 -17.85 -6.02
N ARG A 162 -13.71 -16.84 -5.72
CA ARG A 162 -14.12 -15.57 -5.10
C ARG A 162 -13.47 -14.36 -5.82
N LEU A 163 -13.66 -14.26 -7.13
CA LEU A 163 -13.05 -13.19 -7.94
C LEU A 163 -13.35 -11.76 -7.42
N LEU A 164 -12.49 -10.82 -7.81
CA LEU A 164 -12.65 -9.43 -7.40
C LEU A 164 -13.96 -8.84 -7.96
N PRO A 165 -14.75 -8.13 -7.13
CA PRO A 165 -16.05 -7.62 -7.51
C PRO A 165 -15.93 -6.50 -8.56
N ARG A 166 -16.64 -6.69 -9.68
CA ARG A 166 -16.67 -5.74 -10.80
C ARG A 166 -17.91 -4.87 -10.75
N THR A 167 -17.75 -3.60 -11.12
CA THR A 167 -18.88 -2.73 -11.43
C THR A 167 -19.48 -3.11 -12.78
N PRO A 168 -20.69 -2.62 -13.13
CA PRO A 168 -21.26 -2.81 -14.47
C PRO A 168 -20.37 -2.29 -15.62
N LYS A 169 -19.39 -1.43 -15.31
CA LYS A 169 -18.40 -0.91 -16.28
C LYS A 169 -17.16 -1.80 -16.40
N GLY A 170 -17.10 -2.93 -15.70
CA GLY A 170 -15.97 -3.86 -15.71
C GLY A 170 -14.79 -3.45 -14.83
N THR A 171 -14.84 -2.29 -14.17
CA THR A 171 -13.80 -1.86 -13.23
C THR A 171 -13.94 -2.57 -11.89
N ILE A 172 -12.82 -2.83 -11.20
CA ILE A 172 -12.86 -3.42 -9.85
C ILE A 172 -13.31 -2.38 -8.83
N SER A 173 -14.26 -2.75 -7.98
CA SER A 173 -14.63 -1.96 -6.80
C SER A 173 -13.68 -2.28 -5.65
N ARG A 174 -12.69 -1.42 -5.39
CA ARG A 174 -11.71 -1.60 -4.29
C ARG A 174 -12.38 -1.78 -2.93
N SER A 175 -13.39 -0.96 -2.62
CA SER A 175 -14.12 -1.04 -1.35
C SER A 175 -14.88 -2.37 -1.19
N ALA A 176 -15.44 -2.92 -2.26
CA ALA A 176 -16.07 -4.23 -2.23
C ALA A 176 -15.03 -5.36 -2.16
N ALA A 177 -13.89 -5.23 -2.86
CA ALA A 177 -12.79 -6.17 -2.81
C ALA A 177 -12.19 -6.30 -1.40
N PHE A 178 -11.92 -5.17 -0.74
CA PHE A 178 -11.39 -5.17 0.64
C PHE A 178 -12.39 -5.75 1.64
N LYS A 179 -13.69 -5.53 1.45
CA LYS A 179 -14.72 -6.20 2.28
C LYS A 179 -14.75 -7.70 2.03
N LEU A 180 -14.64 -8.12 0.78
CA LEU A 180 -14.66 -9.52 0.39
C LEU A 180 -13.47 -10.28 0.95
N TYR A 181 -12.28 -9.67 0.92
CA TYR A 181 -11.00 -10.24 1.37
C TYR A 181 -10.57 -9.78 2.78
N ALA A 182 -11.48 -9.19 3.56
CA ALA A 182 -11.15 -8.60 4.86
C ALA A 182 -10.48 -9.61 5.81
N HIS A 183 -10.98 -10.86 5.82
CA HIS A 183 -10.41 -11.94 6.62
C HIS A 183 -8.99 -12.30 6.19
N ASP A 184 -8.77 -12.49 4.89
CA ASP A 184 -7.46 -12.89 4.34
C ASP A 184 -6.40 -11.80 4.58
N ILE A 185 -6.82 -10.53 4.45
CA ILE A 185 -5.96 -9.38 4.74
C ILE A 185 -5.59 -9.35 6.23
N GLU A 186 -6.55 -9.55 7.13
CA GLU A 186 -6.29 -9.59 8.57
C GLU A 186 -5.36 -10.76 8.95
N GLU A 187 -5.63 -11.95 8.43
CA GLU A 187 -4.81 -13.15 8.67
C GLU A 187 -3.36 -12.93 8.21
N MET A 188 -3.17 -12.33 7.03
CA MET A 188 -1.84 -11.96 6.54
C MET A 188 -1.13 -10.99 7.51
N TYR A 189 -1.82 -9.95 8.02
CA TYR A 189 -1.21 -9.02 8.98
C TYR A 189 -0.85 -9.71 10.30
N LEU A 190 -1.72 -10.58 10.82
CA LEU A 190 -1.44 -11.36 12.03
C LEU A 190 -0.22 -12.28 11.86
N ASP A 191 -0.06 -12.88 10.68
CA ASP A 191 1.08 -13.75 10.40
C ASP A 191 2.39 -12.97 10.26
N LEU A 192 2.34 -11.76 9.68
CA LEU A 192 3.47 -10.83 9.65
C LEU A 192 3.90 -10.41 11.07
N GLU A 193 2.95 -10.12 11.96
CA GLU A 193 3.23 -9.81 13.37
C GLU A 193 3.86 -10.99 14.10
N LYS A 194 3.38 -12.21 13.88
CA LYS A 194 3.99 -13.44 14.43
C LYS A 194 5.41 -13.66 13.92
N CYS A 195 5.65 -13.47 12.63
CA CYS A 195 6.98 -13.62 12.03
C CYS A 195 7.96 -12.56 12.54
N SER A 196 7.53 -11.31 12.70
CA SER A 196 8.32 -10.25 13.34
C SER A 196 8.70 -10.62 14.77
N SER A 197 7.73 -11.15 15.53
CA SER A 197 7.93 -11.63 16.91
C SER A 197 8.90 -12.82 16.97
N ALA A 198 8.94 -13.67 15.93
CA ALA A 198 9.85 -14.81 15.84
C ALA A 198 11.31 -14.40 15.61
N VAL A 199 11.57 -13.28 14.92
CA VAL A 199 12.93 -12.72 14.78
C VAL A 199 13.42 -12.19 16.14
N THR A 200 12.54 -11.61 16.95
CA THR A 200 12.82 -11.25 18.36
C THR A 200 12.95 -12.46 19.29
N SER A 201 12.50 -13.64 18.84
CA SER A 201 12.58 -14.90 19.59
C SER A 201 13.93 -15.62 19.46
N THR A 202 14.89 -15.06 18.72
CA THR A 202 16.25 -15.61 18.73
C THR A 202 16.95 -15.13 20.00
N SER A 203 16.81 -15.95 21.06
CA SER A 203 17.36 -15.84 22.42
C SER A 203 16.48 -15.20 23.50
N SER A 204 15.30 -15.78 23.76
CA SER A 204 14.95 -15.95 25.18
C SER A 204 15.89 -16.99 25.77
N HIS A 205 16.73 -16.64 26.75
CA HIS A 205 17.06 -17.50 27.91
C HIS A 205 18.02 -16.80 28.87
N GLY A 206 17.42 -16.05 29.79
CA GLY A 206 17.97 -15.62 31.07
C GLY A 206 16.79 -14.99 31.78
N LEU A 207 16.43 -15.47 32.97
CA LEU A 207 15.40 -14.83 33.78
C LEU A 207 15.74 -13.32 33.88
N TRP A 208 14.80 -12.45 33.50
CA TRP A 208 14.93 -11.00 33.63
C TRP A 208 14.83 -10.61 35.11
N THR A 209 15.79 -11.08 35.90
CA THR A 209 15.78 -10.96 37.37
C THR A 209 16.69 -9.84 37.88
N SER A 210 17.54 -9.27 37.02
CA SER A 210 18.39 -8.12 37.38
C SER A 210 18.48 -7.10 36.26
N LEU A 211 18.64 -5.84 36.65
CA LEU A 211 18.73 -4.68 35.76
C LEU A 211 19.98 -4.77 34.87
N ASP A 212 21.10 -5.24 35.43
CA ASP A 212 22.36 -5.46 34.70
C ASP A 212 22.23 -6.49 33.57
N SER A 213 21.38 -7.52 33.75
CA SER A 213 21.17 -8.56 32.72
C SER A 213 20.38 -8.01 31.53
N ILE A 214 19.45 -7.09 31.80
CA ILE A 214 18.65 -6.43 30.77
C ILE A 214 19.53 -5.44 30.01
N GLU A 215 20.33 -4.64 30.72
CA GLU A 215 21.25 -3.66 30.11
C GLU A 215 22.27 -4.33 29.18
N ALA A 216 22.88 -5.43 29.63
CA ALA A 216 23.82 -6.21 28.81
C ALA A 216 23.15 -6.83 27.57
N TRP A 217 21.89 -7.27 27.69
CA TRP A 217 21.14 -7.83 26.57
C TRP A 217 20.75 -6.77 25.54
N ILE A 218 20.20 -5.64 25.99
CA ILE A 218 19.86 -4.51 25.13
C ILE A 218 21.11 -4.00 24.41
N GLY A 219 22.23 -3.83 25.12
CA GLY A 219 23.50 -3.40 24.52
C GLY A 219 23.99 -4.36 23.44
N LYS A 220 23.88 -5.68 23.66
CA LYS A 220 24.25 -6.69 22.66
C LYS A 220 23.33 -6.66 21.43
N TYR A 221 22.03 -6.45 21.64
CA TYR A 221 21.04 -6.39 20.56
C TYR A 221 21.23 -5.11 19.71
N VAL A 222 21.38 -3.96 20.35
CA VAL A 222 21.66 -2.67 19.71
C VAL A 222 22.98 -2.73 18.91
N LYS A 223 24.03 -3.35 19.47
CA LYS A 223 25.29 -3.59 18.76
C LYS A 223 25.11 -4.49 17.54
N SER A 224 24.26 -5.52 17.64
CA SER A 224 23.95 -6.41 16.51
C SER A 224 23.20 -5.69 15.38
N LEU A 225 22.32 -4.75 15.73
CA LEU A 225 21.56 -3.98 14.75
C LEU A 225 22.38 -2.88 14.07
N LEU A 226 23.20 -2.16 14.84
CA LEU A 226 23.97 -1.01 14.33
C LEU A 226 25.37 -1.35 13.82
N GLY A 227 25.90 -2.53 14.16
CA GLY A 227 27.27 -2.92 13.83
C GLY A 227 28.37 -2.10 14.53
N ARG A 228 28.01 -1.24 15.50
CA ARG A 228 28.93 -0.41 16.30
C ARG A 228 28.52 -0.39 17.77
N GLU A 229 29.46 -0.03 18.63
CA GLU A 229 29.17 0.19 20.06
C GLU A 229 28.47 1.53 20.26
N VAL A 230 27.54 1.54 21.22
CA VAL A 230 26.69 2.68 21.56
C VAL A 230 26.84 2.92 23.06
N ASP A 231 26.94 4.18 23.45
CA ASP A 231 26.98 4.58 24.84
C ASP A 231 25.60 4.36 25.48
N VAL A 232 25.58 3.55 26.52
CA VAL A 232 24.36 3.14 27.24
C VAL A 232 23.84 4.28 28.13
N ALA A 233 24.70 5.21 28.54
CA ALA A 233 24.31 6.38 29.31
C ALA A 233 23.88 7.58 28.43
N GLY A 234 24.13 7.50 27.12
CA GLY A 234 23.81 8.53 26.14
C GLY A 234 22.44 8.35 25.49
N ASP A 235 21.89 9.44 24.96
CA ASP A 235 20.65 9.40 24.18
C ASP A 235 20.87 8.62 22.86
N LEU A 236 20.07 7.56 22.64
CA LEU A 236 20.18 6.69 21.45
C LEU A 236 19.85 7.43 20.14
N PHE A 237 18.96 8.43 20.19
CA PHE A 237 18.58 9.20 19.00
C PHE A 237 19.70 10.15 18.57
N GLN A 238 20.37 10.78 19.55
CA GLN A 238 21.58 11.57 19.27
C GLN A 238 22.73 10.69 18.75
N GLN A 239 22.69 9.40 19.07
CA GLN A 239 23.64 8.42 18.58
C GLN A 239 23.23 7.83 17.22
N GLY A 240 22.14 8.28 16.60
CA GLY A 240 21.77 7.95 15.22
C GLY A 240 20.91 6.70 15.07
N MET A 241 20.09 6.37 16.07
CA MET A 241 18.92 5.50 15.91
C MET A 241 17.69 6.35 15.60
N ASP A 242 16.89 5.97 14.60
CA ASP A 242 15.60 6.58 14.25
C ASP A 242 14.41 5.66 14.59
#